data_AF-A0A6M0II44-F1
#
_entry.id   AF-A0A6M0II44-F1
#
_cell.length_a   1.000
_cell.length_b   1.000
_cell.length_c   1.000
_cell.angle_alpha   90.00
_cell.angle_beta   90.00
_cell.angle_gamma   90.00
#
_symmetry.space_group_name_H-M   'P 1'
#
loop_
_entity.id
_entity.type
_entity.pdbx_description
1 polymer ?
#
loop_
_entity_poly.entity_id
_entity_poly.type
_entity_poly.pdbx_seq_one_letter_code
_entity_poly.pdbx_strand_id
1 'polypeptide(L)'
;MISFHFDRSDPLNWLILALVAILVIVQVWLTVRNESLTAQRKTVRLVLNVLLSLILLGYVLQPTWTRSTNSTHALLAGNEVPDTFRQKISDSLNLREVITPRTFNGDRFDSVTLVGQDFSPELLSRLSRQAVRWVPYHTPDQVQAIHWKGIVQKGEMQQVSGTIQSAKKQRIKLMYARQTLDSVDVPEGLSPFTLQFPAFTLGRTETELVLNQTTLDTIRFFVRPMKPLAYQFILGTPDFESKTLADWLGKNGNSVQITATLSKDVSNRLTINRASAKPDVIITDPSNAANAVVKRAVADGKAVLFINLTNPEADCRLINQALGSRLQVRKVSNEPLLPVVDGLNALPYALSPVPIQTDIPGYPVAIQQTTGKIGVSLLNETFPLKLSGDSLAYNRVWSAILARLQPSSINSAEIDAPVFAGVRAEIRVNNLPKRPPTARLSNDTVALTYSPINALSAEGRFVESRTGWFPILDSLATYVDGNSFPTIAKSQLVRAYTEAHATDQTGRIIAAWQTENRLPNWAWLLLFVACLTSLWVEPKLGS
;
A
#
# COMPACT_ATOMS: atom_id res chain seq x y z
N MET A 1 -31.08 31.46 -14.18
CA MET A 1 -30.86 32.87 -14.64
C MET A 1 -31.41 32.95 -16.06
N ILE A 2 -32.13 34.01 -16.44
CA ILE A 2 -32.65 34.16 -17.81
C ILE A 2 -31.60 34.94 -18.61
N SER A 3 -31.17 34.39 -19.73
CA SER A 3 -30.24 35.01 -20.68
C SER A 3 -30.92 35.12 -22.04
N PHE A 4 -30.48 36.08 -22.86
CA PHE A 4 -30.96 36.25 -24.22
C PHE A 4 -29.81 36.01 -25.16
N HIS A 5 -29.98 35.13 -26.14
CA HIS A 5 -28.98 34.88 -27.16
C HIS A 5 -29.09 35.94 -28.27
N PHE A 6 -29.04 37.22 -27.90
CA PHE A 6 -29.06 38.35 -28.82
C PHE A 6 -27.64 38.85 -29.02
N ASP A 7 -27.06 38.55 -30.19
CA ASP A 7 -25.75 39.08 -30.56
C ASP A 7 -25.87 40.58 -30.82
N ARG A 8 -25.47 41.39 -29.83
CA ARG A 8 -25.50 42.85 -29.88
C ARG A 8 -24.53 43.42 -30.92
N SER A 9 -23.58 42.63 -31.38
CA SER A 9 -22.54 43.03 -32.33
C SER A 9 -22.94 42.84 -33.79
N ASP A 10 -23.97 42.05 -34.08
CA ASP A 10 -24.47 41.84 -35.44
C ASP A 10 -25.45 42.96 -35.86
N PRO A 11 -25.11 43.81 -36.84
CA PRO A 11 -26.00 44.87 -37.32
C PRO A 11 -27.30 44.34 -37.94
N LEU A 12 -27.31 43.08 -38.41
CA LEU A 12 -28.48 42.46 -39.02
C LEU A 12 -29.58 42.20 -37.98
N ASN A 13 -29.22 41.83 -36.75
CA ASN A 13 -30.16 41.64 -35.64
C ASN A 13 -30.84 42.96 -35.23
N TRP A 14 -30.09 44.06 -35.23
CA TRP A 14 -30.64 45.40 -34.99
C TRP A 14 -31.58 45.85 -36.10
N LEU A 15 -31.25 45.53 -37.36
CA LEU A 15 -32.11 45.82 -38.50
C LEU A 15 -33.43 45.04 -38.44
N ILE A 16 -33.38 43.75 -38.08
CA ILE A 16 -34.59 42.94 -37.86
C ILE A 16 -35.43 43.54 -36.74
N LEU A 17 -34.84 43.90 -35.59
CA LEU A 17 -35.57 44.48 -34.47
C LEU A 17 -36.22 45.83 -34.86
N ALA A 18 -35.51 46.66 -35.63
CA ALA A 18 -36.04 47.91 -36.17
C ALA A 18 -37.21 47.66 -37.14
N LEU A 19 -37.10 46.69 -38.06
CA LEU A 19 -38.18 46.32 -38.97
C LEU A 19 -39.44 45.83 -38.22
N VAL A 20 -39.25 45.04 -37.17
CA VAL A 20 -40.36 44.56 -36.32
C VAL A 20 -41.04 45.73 -35.59
N ALA A 21 -40.26 46.68 -35.06
CA ALA A 21 -40.79 47.88 -34.43
C ALA A 21 -41.56 48.76 -35.43
N ILE A 22 -41.03 48.96 -36.65
CA ILE A 22 -41.71 49.69 -37.72
C ILE A 22 -43.02 48.99 -38.10
N LEU A 23 -43.00 47.66 -38.22
CA LEU A 23 -44.19 46.87 -38.54
C LEU A 23 -45.28 47.05 -37.48
N VAL A 24 -44.94 47.08 -36.19
CA VAL A 24 -45.90 47.38 -35.10
C VAL A 24 -46.50 48.77 -35.28
N ILE A 25 -45.68 49.79 -35.52
CA ILE A 25 -46.13 51.18 -35.67
C ILE A 25 -47.07 51.31 -36.85
N VAL A 26 -46.73 50.72 -38.00
CA VAL A 26 -47.56 50.73 -39.21
C VAL A 26 -48.88 50.00 -38.97
N GLN A 27 -48.86 48.83 -38.32
CA GLN A 27 -50.06 48.06 -38.01
C GLN A 27 -51.00 48.80 -37.06
N VAL A 28 -50.47 49.42 -36.00
CA VAL A 28 -51.25 50.25 -35.08
C VAL A 28 -51.84 51.45 -35.82
N TRP A 29 -51.04 52.16 -36.62
CA TRP A 29 -51.50 53.32 -37.38
C TRP A 29 -52.61 52.98 -38.39
N LEU A 30 -52.46 51.90 -39.16
CA LEU A 30 -53.49 51.44 -40.10
C LEU A 30 -54.78 51.02 -39.38
N THR A 31 -54.69 50.42 -38.18
CA THR A 31 -55.85 49.99 -37.41
C THR A 31 -56.61 51.18 -36.81
N VAL A 32 -55.88 52.21 -36.35
CA VAL A 32 -56.48 53.45 -35.79
C VAL A 32 -57.15 54.28 -36.90
N ARG A 33 -56.50 54.43 -38.05
CA ARG A 33 -56.97 55.24 -39.19
C ARG A 33 -58.20 54.66 -39.91
N ASN A 34 -58.51 53.39 -39.71
CA ASN A 34 -59.62 52.75 -40.41
C ASN A 34 -60.99 53.19 -39.82
N GLU A 35 -61.73 54.04 -40.53
CA GLU A 35 -63.04 54.57 -40.08
C GLU A 35 -64.21 53.57 -40.24
N SER A 36 -64.00 52.46 -40.97
CA SER A 36 -65.04 51.46 -41.26
C SER A 36 -65.30 50.42 -40.14
N LEU A 37 -64.55 50.49 -39.03
CA LEU A 37 -64.59 49.48 -37.95
C LEU A 37 -65.21 50.04 -36.66
N THR A 38 -66.16 49.29 -36.09
CA THR A 38 -66.70 49.52 -34.74
C THR A 38 -65.61 49.50 -33.66
N ALA A 39 -65.75 50.32 -32.61
CA ALA A 39 -64.74 50.49 -31.55
C ALA A 39 -64.26 49.16 -30.92
N GLN A 40 -65.17 48.19 -30.74
CA GLN A 40 -64.85 46.88 -30.15
C GLN A 40 -63.99 46.00 -31.07
N ARG A 41 -64.15 46.10 -32.40
CA ARG A 41 -63.29 45.39 -33.37
C ARG A 41 -61.91 46.02 -33.45
N LYS A 42 -61.82 47.35 -33.33
CA LYS A 42 -60.54 48.05 -33.26
C LYS A 42 -59.70 47.57 -32.07
N THR A 43 -60.30 47.39 -30.89
CA THR A 43 -59.59 46.90 -29.70
C THR A 43 -59.13 45.45 -29.85
N VAL A 44 -59.99 44.56 -30.35
CA VAL A 44 -59.63 43.14 -30.56
C VAL A 44 -58.49 43.00 -31.56
N ARG A 45 -58.57 43.71 -32.69
CA ARG A 45 -57.54 43.67 -33.72
C ARG A 45 -56.21 44.27 -33.26
N LEU A 46 -56.26 45.33 -32.46
CA LEU A 46 -55.07 45.93 -31.87
C LEU A 46 -54.40 44.97 -30.88
N VAL A 47 -55.16 44.30 -30.00
CA VAL A 47 -54.62 43.30 -29.07
C VAL A 47 -53.98 42.13 -29.80
N LEU A 48 -54.62 41.60 -30.84
CA LEU A 48 -54.08 40.49 -31.63
C LEU A 48 -52.79 40.86 -32.37
N ASN A 49 -52.71 42.07 -32.93
CA ASN A 49 -51.49 42.55 -33.61
C ASN A 49 -50.33 42.79 -32.63
N VAL A 50 -50.62 43.34 -31.45
CA VAL A 50 -49.62 43.51 -30.39
C VAL A 50 -49.12 42.15 -29.90
N LEU A 51 -50.02 41.18 -29.71
CA LEU A 51 -49.66 39.83 -29.30
C LEU A 51 -48.83 39.09 -30.36
N LEU A 52 -49.18 39.21 -31.65
CA LEU A 52 -48.39 38.68 -32.76
C LEU A 52 -46.98 39.27 -32.77
N SER A 53 -46.86 40.57 -32.51
CA SER A 53 -45.59 41.28 -32.48
C SER A 53 -44.73 40.89 -31.27
N LEU A 54 -45.34 40.66 -30.10
CA LEU A 54 -44.65 40.13 -28.91
C LEU A 54 -44.13 38.70 -29.13
N ILE A 55 -44.89 37.85 -29.82
CA ILE A 55 -44.43 36.50 -30.20
C ILE A 55 -43.27 36.59 -31.18
N LEU A 56 -43.33 37.52 -32.13
CA LEU A 56 -42.25 37.72 -33.10
C LEU A 56 -40.98 38.27 -32.46
N LEU A 57 -41.13 39.21 -31.52
CA LEU A 57 -40.03 39.71 -30.70
C LEU A 57 -39.44 38.59 -29.83
N GLY A 58 -40.28 37.76 -29.21
CA GLY A 58 -39.87 36.61 -28.41
C GLY A 58 -39.11 35.56 -29.22
N TYR A 59 -39.51 35.33 -30.48
CA TYR A 59 -38.81 34.45 -31.40
C TYR A 59 -37.44 34.99 -31.81
N VAL A 60 -37.32 36.30 -32.07
CA VAL A 60 -36.02 36.94 -32.40
C VAL A 60 -35.09 36.96 -31.20
N LEU A 61 -35.61 37.20 -29.98
CA LEU A 61 -34.80 37.29 -28.77
C LEU A 61 -34.38 35.94 -28.19
N GLN A 62 -35.02 34.84 -28.61
CA GLN A 62 -34.79 33.46 -28.14
C GLN A 62 -34.41 33.38 -26.65
N PRO A 63 -35.35 33.63 -25.72
CA PRO A 63 -35.04 33.58 -24.29
C PRO A 63 -34.56 32.17 -23.90
N THR A 64 -33.45 32.12 -23.17
CA THR A 64 -32.88 30.89 -22.64
C THR A 64 -32.87 30.90 -21.11
N TRP A 65 -33.05 29.74 -20.52
CA TRP A 65 -32.97 29.57 -19.07
C TRP A 65 -32.02 28.43 -18.73
N THR A 66 -31.09 28.73 -17.85
CA THR A 66 -30.19 27.73 -17.28
C THR A 66 -30.89 26.96 -16.18
N ARG A 67 -30.94 25.64 -16.32
CA ARG A 67 -31.35 24.73 -15.24
C ARG A 67 -30.12 23.94 -14.83
N SER A 68 -29.78 23.95 -13.54
CA SER A 68 -28.80 23.02 -12.99
C SER A 68 -29.40 21.62 -13.10
N THR A 69 -28.86 20.79 -13.99
CA THR A 69 -29.22 19.38 -14.01
C THR A 69 -28.68 18.71 -12.74
N ASN A 70 -29.46 17.81 -12.15
CA ASN A 70 -28.99 16.98 -11.04
C ASN A 70 -27.74 16.23 -11.50
N SER A 71 -26.69 16.26 -10.68
CA SER A 71 -25.43 15.55 -10.95
C SER A 71 -25.71 14.10 -11.33
N THR A 72 -25.38 13.72 -12.56
CA THR A 72 -25.53 12.35 -13.04
C THR A 72 -24.40 11.51 -12.46
N HIS A 73 -24.76 10.55 -11.61
CA HIS A 73 -23.85 9.61 -10.99
C HIS A 73 -24.01 8.22 -11.62
N ALA A 74 -22.90 7.64 -12.09
CA ALA A 74 -22.89 6.30 -12.67
C ALA A 74 -22.21 5.28 -11.75
N LEU A 75 -22.73 4.05 -11.75
CA LEU A 75 -22.01 2.89 -11.22
C LEU A 75 -21.28 2.18 -12.35
N LEU A 76 -19.95 2.06 -12.25
CA LEU A 76 -19.13 1.29 -13.18
C LEU A 76 -18.62 0.04 -12.47
N ALA A 77 -19.13 -1.12 -12.87
CA ALA A 77 -18.76 -2.38 -12.25
C ALA A 77 -17.79 -3.19 -13.11
N GLY A 78 -16.74 -3.72 -12.50
CA GLY A 78 -15.81 -4.65 -13.13
C GLY A 78 -16.48 -5.98 -13.50
N ASN A 79 -15.88 -6.72 -14.44
CA ASN A 79 -16.44 -7.97 -14.97
C ASN A 79 -16.50 -9.10 -13.92
N GLU A 80 -15.64 -9.03 -12.90
CA GLU A 80 -15.52 -9.98 -11.79
C GLU A 80 -16.62 -9.83 -10.74
N VAL A 81 -17.41 -8.75 -10.79
CA VAL A 81 -18.41 -8.44 -9.77
C VAL A 81 -19.75 -9.13 -10.09
N PRO A 82 -20.26 -10.00 -9.21
CA PRO A 82 -21.55 -10.66 -9.41
C PRO A 82 -22.72 -9.67 -9.49
N ASP A 83 -23.75 -10.00 -10.26
CA ASP A 83 -24.97 -9.17 -10.39
C ASP A 83 -25.62 -8.87 -9.03
N THR A 84 -25.61 -9.83 -8.11
CA THR A 84 -26.15 -9.67 -6.75
C THR A 84 -25.44 -8.59 -5.96
N PHE A 85 -24.11 -8.52 -6.08
CA PHE A 85 -23.30 -7.48 -5.44
C PHE A 85 -23.52 -6.13 -6.12
N ARG A 86 -23.59 -6.11 -7.46
CA ARG A 86 -23.89 -4.90 -8.24
C ARG A 86 -25.24 -4.29 -7.83
N GLN A 87 -26.29 -5.10 -7.70
CA GLN A 87 -27.62 -4.67 -7.27
C GLN A 87 -27.58 -4.12 -5.85
N LYS A 88 -26.96 -4.83 -4.89
CA LYS A 88 -26.84 -4.38 -3.50
C LYS A 88 -26.18 -3.00 -3.39
N ILE A 89 -25.12 -2.75 -4.17
CA ILE A 89 -24.43 -1.46 -4.18
C ILE A 89 -25.28 -0.39 -4.88
N SER A 90 -25.92 -0.72 -6.00
CA SER A 90 -26.82 0.19 -6.72
C SER A 90 -27.98 0.66 -5.84
N ASP A 91 -28.62 -0.27 -5.13
CA ASP A 91 -29.73 0.01 -4.21
C ASP A 91 -29.25 0.86 -3.02
N SER A 92 -28.09 0.52 -2.44
CA SER A 92 -27.51 1.29 -1.35
C SER A 92 -27.13 2.72 -1.74
N LEU A 93 -26.80 2.96 -3.01
CA LEU A 93 -26.42 4.27 -3.53
C LEU A 93 -27.58 5.00 -4.22
N ASN A 94 -28.78 4.41 -4.27
CA ASN A 94 -29.97 4.93 -4.99
C ASN A 94 -29.68 5.34 -6.44
N LEU A 95 -28.85 4.55 -7.15
CA LEU A 95 -28.42 4.87 -8.51
C LEU A 95 -29.42 4.39 -9.55
N ARG A 96 -29.73 5.25 -10.52
CA ARG A 96 -30.68 4.96 -11.60
C ARG A 96 -30.06 4.24 -12.79
N GLU A 97 -28.73 4.25 -12.94
CA GLU A 97 -28.04 3.71 -14.11
C GLU A 97 -26.76 2.95 -13.71
N VAL A 98 -26.74 1.64 -13.99
CA VAL A 98 -25.56 0.77 -13.85
C VAL A 98 -25.00 0.53 -15.25
N ILE A 99 -23.76 0.96 -15.47
CA ILE A 99 -23.12 0.95 -16.79
C ILE A 99 -21.93 0.00 -16.76
N THR A 100 -21.74 -0.77 -17.83
CA THR A 100 -20.58 -1.63 -17.97
C THR A 100 -19.39 -0.88 -18.58
N PRO A 101 -18.14 -1.25 -18.25
CA PRO A 101 -16.92 -0.66 -18.80
C PRO A 101 -16.91 -0.45 -20.32
N ARG A 102 -17.56 -1.35 -21.08
CA ARG A 102 -17.60 -1.32 -22.55
C ARG A 102 -18.51 -0.25 -23.14
N THR A 103 -19.53 0.19 -22.39
CA THR A 103 -20.57 1.12 -22.85
C THR A 103 -20.41 2.53 -22.26
N PHE A 104 -19.38 2.74 -21.45
CA PHE A 104 -19.17 3.99 -20.74
C PHE A 104 -18.79 5.14 -21.69
N ASN A 105 -19.59 6.21 -21.66
CA ASN A 105 -19.28 7.49 -22.26
C ASN A 105 -19.12 8.54 -21.15
N GLY A 106 -17.89 9.03 -20.98
CA GLY A 106 -17.51 9.92 -19.88
C GLY A 106 -18.17 11.29 -19.92
N ASP A 107 -18.66 11.73 -21.08
CA ASP A 107 -19.24 13.09 -21.24
C ASP A 107 -20.65 13.22 -20.64
N ARG A 108 -21.22 12.13 -20.10
CA ARG A 108 -22.59 12.10 -19.56
C ARG A 108 -22.68 12.16 -18.03
N PHE A 109 -21.56 11.99 -17.31
CA PHE A 109 -21.55 11.79 -15.86
C PHE A 109 -20.55 12.72 -15.17
N ASP A 110 -20.99 13.32 -14.06
CA ASP A 110 -20.13 14.18 -13.23
C ASP A 110 -19.31 13.36 -12.22
N SER A 111 -19.87 12.22 -11.79
CA SER A 111 -19.27 11.34 -10.79
C SER A 111 -19.51 9.87 -11.10
N VAL A 112 -18.53 9.04 -10.77
CA VAL A 112 -18.52 7.61 -11.08
C VAL A 112 -18.06 6.84 -9.85
N THR A 113 -18.85 5.86 -9.43
CA THR A 113 -18.42 4.85 -8.45
C THR A 113 -17.92 3.61 -9.17
N LEU A 114 -16.63 3.33 -9.03
CA LEU A 114 -15.97 2.11 -9.49
C LEU A 114 -16.22 0.98 -8.48
N VAL A 115 -16.83 -0.12 -8.93
CA VAL A 115 -17.02 -1.33 -8.13
C VAL A 115 -16.18 -2.47 -8.68
N GLY A 116 -15.33 -3.05 -7.86
CA GLY A 116 -14.35 -4.04 -8.28
C GLY A 116 -13.00 -3.40 -8.60
N GLN A 117 -12.19 -4.10 -9.36
CA GLN A 117 -10.76 -3.87 -9.57
C GLN A 117 -10.34 -4.20 -11.01
N ASP A 118 -11.13 -4.92 -11.80
CA ASP A 118 -10.86 -5.21 -13.22
C ASP A 118 -11.13 -4.01 -14.14
N PHE A 119 -10.35 -2.94 -13.99
CA PHE A 119 -10.42 -1.75 -14.84
C PHE A 119 -9.12 -1.57 -15.62
N SER A 120 -9.25 -1.35 -16.93
CA SER A 120 -8.08 -1.12 -17.79
C SER A 120 -7.53 0.30 -17.62
N PRO A 121 -6.21 0.53 -17.80
CA PRO A 121 -5.63 1.87 -17.74
C PRO A 121 -6.28 2.87 -18.71
N GLU A 122 -6.71 2.40 -19.89
CA GLU A 122 -7.38 3.22 -20.90
C GLU A 122 -8.77 3.68 -20.45
N LEU A 123 -9.47 2.87 -19.67
CA LEU A 123 -10.75 3.26 -19.08
C LEU A 123 -10.55 4.27 -17.95
N LEU A 124 -9.56 4.03 -17.09
CA LEU A 124 -9.23 4.94 -15.99
C LEU A 124 -8.77 6.31 -16.51
N SER A 125 -8.03 6.38 -17.61
CA SER A 125 -7.62 7.67 -18.20
C SER A 125 -8.81 8.51 -18.69
N ARG A 126 -9.88 7.87 -19.18
CA ARG A 126 -11.15 8.52 -19.57
C ARG A 126 -11.92 9.09 -18.38
N LEU A 127 -11.63 8.62 -17.16
CA LEU A 127 -12.26 9.08 -15.91
C LEU A 127 -11.57 10.30 -15.28
N SER A 128 -10.54 10.84 -15.94
CA SER A 128 -9.70 11.93 -15.41
C SER A 128 -10.47 13.21 -15.07
N ARG A 129 -11.67 13.43 -15.63
CA ARG A 129 -12.47 14.65 -15.43
C ARG A 129 -13.62 14.49 -14.42
N GLN A 130 -14.00 13.26 -14.10
CA GLN A 130 -15.15 12.92 -13.27
C GLN A 130 -14.71 12.70 -11.83
N ALA A 131 -15.58 12.92 -10.83
CA ALA A 131 -15.29 12.52 -9.45
C ALA A 131 -15.36 10.99 -9.30
N VAL A 132 -14.27 10.37 -8.87
CA VAL A 132 -14.14 8.90 -8.82
C VAL A 132 -14.18 8.42 -7.37
N ARG A 133 -15.10 7.51 -7.06
CA ARG A 133 -15.12 6.76 -5.79
C ARG A 133 -14.87 5.29 -6.08
N TRP A 134 -14.04 4.63 -5.28
CA TRP A 134 -13.75 3.21 -5.46
C TRP A 134 -14.30 2.35 -4.32
N VAL A 135 -14.92 1.23 -4.69
CA VAL A 135 -15.42 0.18 -3.80
C VAL A 135 -14.83 -1.16 -4.28
N PRO A 136 -13.83 -1.71 -3.59
CA PRO A 136 -13.24 -2.99 -4.00
C PRO A 136 -14.25 -4.13 -3.86
N TYR A 137 -14.12 -5.12 -4.74
CA TYR A 137 -14.80 -6.41 -4.63
C TYR A 137 -13.76 -7.50 -4.50
N HIS A 138 -13.93 -8.38 -3.51
CA HIS A 138 -13.00 -9.44 -3.23
C HIS A 138 -13.65 -10.80 -3.48
N THR A 139 -13.11 -11.52 -4.47
CA THR A 139 -13.53 -12.89 -4.75
C THR A 139 -13.14 -13.80 -3.58
N PRO A 140 -14.05 -14.68 -3.12
CA PRO A 140 -13.69 -15.69 -2.12
C PRO A 140 -12.56 -16.60 -2.60
N ASP A 141 -11.80 -17.13 -1.64
CA ASP A 141 -10.64 -18.03 -1.82
C ASP A 141 -9.50 -17.41 -2.67
N GLN A 142 -9.45 -16.08 -2.78
CA GLN A 142 -8.34 -15.34 -3.39
C GLN A 142 -7.63 -14.44 -2.37
N VAL A 143 -6.32 -14.32 -2.53
CA VAL A 143 -5.48 -13.42 -1.72
C VAL A 143 -5.77 -11.97 -2.13
N GLN A 144 -6.07 -11.12 -1.15
CA GLN A 144 -6.43 -9.71 -1.36
C GLN A 144 -5.24 -8.78 -1.17
N ALA A 145 -4.41 -9.07 -0.18
CA ALA A 145 -3.17 -8.38 0.08
C ALA A 145 -2.11 -9.42 0.43
N ILE A 146 -0.90 -9.19 -0.04
CA ILE A 146 0.25 -10.02 0.30
C ILE A 146 1.49 -9.14 0.32
N HIS A 147 2.40 -9.42 1.24
CA HIS A 147 3.71 -8.79 1.26
C HIS A 147 4.77 -9.78 1.74
N TRP A 148 5.98 -9.62 1.21
CA TRP A 148 7.20 -10.26 1.68
C TRP A 148 8.41 -9.41 1.33
N LYS A 149 9.60 -9.76 1.85
CA LYS A 149 10.84 -9.10 1.45
C LYS A 149 11.31 -9.63 0.11
N GLY A 150 11.48 -8.76 -0.89
CA GLY A 150 12.01 -9.14 -2.21
C GLY A 150 13.47 -9.56 -2.18
N ILE A 151 14.24 -9.10 -1.20
CA ILE A 151 15.65 -9.44 -0.99
C ILE A 151 15.85 -9.88 0.46
N VAL A 152 16.43 -11.07 0.66
CA VAL A 152 16.73 -11.64 1.97
C VAL A 152 18.14 -12.22 1.99
N GLN A 153 18.71 -12.39 3.18
CA GLN A 153 19.99 -13.07 3.35
C GLN A 153 19.79 -14.58 3.53
N LYS A 154 20.77 -15.39 3.12
CA LYS A 154 20.76 -16.82 3.43
C LYS A 154 20.68 -17.03 4.95
N GLY A 155 19.71 -17.81 5.40
CA GLY A 155 19.41 -18.08 6.81
C GLY A 155 18.48 -17.04 7.47
N GLU A 156 18.20 -15.90 6.82
CA GLU A 156 17.21 -14.94 7.31
C GLU A 156 15.82 -15.54 7.25
N MET A 157 15.00 -15.26 8.27
CA MET A 157 13.59 -15.66 8.27
C MET A 157 12.83 -14.80 7.27
N GLN A 158 12.36 -15.44 6.20
CA GLN A 158 11.42 -14.83 5.28
C GLN A 158 10.02 -14.93 5.87
N GLN A 159 9.32 -13.81 5.91
CA GLN A 159 7.94 -13.73 6.34
C GLN A 159 7.07 -13.34 5.15
N VAL A 160 6.06 -14.18 4.89
CA VAL A 160 5.00 -13.90 3.93
C VAL A 160 3.76 -13.63 4.76
N SER A 161 3.19 -12.44 4.62
CA SER A 161 1.91 -12.14 5.28
C SER A 161 0.93 -11.52 4.33
N GLY A 162 -0.36 -11.69 4.62
CA GLY A 162 -1.42 -11.27 3.72
C GLY A 162 -2.79 -11.43 4.32
N THR A 163 -3.81 -11.12 3.51
CA THR A 163 -5.22 -11.30 3.85
C THR A 163 -5.92 -12.10 2.77
N ILE A 164 -6.84 -12.96 3.20
CA ILE A 164 -7.68 -13.78 2.33
C ILE A 164 -9.11 -13.74 2.84
N GLN A 165 -10.08 -13.72 1.91
CA GLN A 165 -11.47 -14.01 2.23
C GLN A 165 -11.71 -15.48 1.93
N SER A 166 -11.82 -16.33 2.95
CA SER A 166 -12.07 -17.75 2.72
C SER A 166 -13.57 -18.05 2.77
N ALA A 167 -14.05 -18.85 1.82
CA ALA A 167 -15.45 -19.28 1.77
C ALA A 167 -15.80 -20.34 2.83
N LYS A 168 -14.80 -21.00 3.42
CA LYS A 168 -14.94 -22.02 4.47
C LYS A 168 -13.63 -22.13 5.25
N LYS A 169 -13.58 -22.89 6.34
CA LYS A 169 -12.30 -23.17 7.02
C LYS A 169 -11.35 -23.93 6.07
N GLN A 170 -10.16 -23.39 5.84
CA GLN A 170 -9.16 -23.93 4.90
C GLN A 170 -7.74 -23.77 5.45
N ARG A 171 -6.74 -24.46 4.87
CA ARG A 171 -5.34 -24.34 5.27
C ARG A 171 -4.51 -23.71 4.15
N ILE A 172 -3.82 -22.62 4.45
CA ILE A 172 -2.80 -22.04 3.56
C ILE A 172 -1.45 -22.68 3.86
N LYS A 173 -0.71 -23.04 2.82
CA LYS A 173 0.62 -23.62 2.90
C LYS A 173 1.58 -22.84 2.02
N LEU A 174 2.82 -22.73 2.47
CA LEU A 174 3.93 -22.35 1.61
C LEU A 174 4.72 -23.59 1.25
N MET A 175 5.01 -23.77 -0.04
CA MET A 175 5.67 -24.98 -0.55
C MET A 175 6.92 -24.65 -1.35
N TYR A 176 7.94 -25.49 -1.22
CA TYR A 176 9.13 -25.48 -2.05
C TYR A 176 9.46 -26.90 -2.47
N ALA A 177 9.60 -27.16 -3.77
CA ALA A 177 9.88 -28.49 -4.31
C ALA A 177 8.97 -29.60 -3.72
N ARG A 178 7.66 -29.31 -3.60
CA ARG A 178 6.62 -30.17 -2.99
C ARG A 178 6.73 -30.41 -1.48
N GLN A 179 7.70 -29.82 -0.79
CA GLN A 179 7.77 -29.84 0.67
C GLN A 179 7.04 -28.63 1.24
N THR A 180 6.28 -28.83 2.32
CA THR A 180 5.65 -27.72 3.04
C THR A 180 6.69 -27.05 3.92
N LEU A 181 6.93 -25.76 3.68
CA LEU A 181 7.82 -24.92 4.48
C LEU A 181 7.13 -24.44 5.76
N ASP A 182 5.89 -24.00 5.62
CA ASP A 182 5.04 -23.55 6.74
C ASP A 182 3.56 -23.64 6.35
N SER A 183 2.66 -23.66 7.34
CA SER A 183 1.22 -23.68 7.10
C SER A 183 0.40 -23.07 8.22
N VAL A 184 -0.74 -22.49 7.88
CA VAL A 184 -1.67 -21.87 8.84
C VAL A 184 -3.12 -22.16 8.46
N ASP A 185 -3.94 -22.43 9.48
CA ASP A 185 -5.39 -22.60 9.32
C ASP A 185 -6.06 -21.23 9.26
N VAL A 186 -6.88 -21.04 8.23
CA VAL A 186 -7.65 -19.81 7.98
C VAL A 186 -9.12 -20.12 8.22
N PRO A 187 -9.82 -19.39 9.11
CA PRO A 187 -11.24 -19.56 9.31
C PRO A 187 -12.05 -19.00 8.14
N GLU A 188 -13.33 -19.33 8.09
CA GLU A 188 -14.27 -18.74 7.15
C GLU A 188 -14.38 -17.21 7.37
N GLY A 189 -14.45 -16.45 6.28
CA GLY A 189 -14.49 -14.99 6.31
C GLY A 189 -13.15 -14.32 5.99
N LEU A 190 -13.05 -13.02 6.28
CA LEU A 190 -11.83 -12.24 6.09
C LEU A 190 -10.84 -12.54 7.22
N SER A 191 -9.67 -13.05 6.87
CA SER A 191 -8.66 -13.42 7.86
C SER A 191 -7.24 -13.05 7.41
N PRO A 192 -6.42 -12.47 8.30
CA PRO A 192 -5.00 -12.33 8.04
C PRO A 192 -4.28 -13.69 8.20
N PHE A 193 -3.17 -13.86 7.49
CA PHE A 193 -2.29 -15.00 7.64
C PHE A 193 -0.82 -14.56 7.62
N THR A 194 0.02 -15.32 8.31
CA THR A 194 1.48 -15.13 8.34
C THR A 194 2.14 -16.49 8.27
N LEU A 195 3.08 -16.63 7.34
CA LEU A 195 3.91 -17.82 7.14
C LEU A 195 5.38 -17.42 7.23
N GLN A 196 6.20 -18.25 7.86
CA GLN A 196 7.61 -17.95 8.12
C GLN A 196 8.50 -19.16 7.86
N PHE A 197 9.61 -18.93 7.16
CA PHE A 197 10.60 -19.96 6.88
C PHE A 197 12.00 -19.35 6.71
N PRO A 198 13.08 -20.08 7.05
CA PRO A 198 14.43 -19.60 6.81
C PRO A 198 14.78 -19.65 5.32
N ALA A 199 15.39 -18.62 4.75
CA ALA A 199 15.87 -18.64 3.37
C ALA A 199 17.06 -19.60 3.22
N PHE A 200 16.88 -20.70 2.47
CA PHE A 200 17.86 -21.81 2.43
C PHE A 200 18.70 -21.86 1.13
N THR A 201 18.26 -21.22 0.04
CA THR A 201 18.93 -21.16 -1.26
C THR A 201 19.88 -19.96 -1.40
N LEU A 202 20.58 -19.86 -2.53
CA LEU A 202 21.29 -18.65 -2.95
C LEU A 202 20.75 -18.20 -4.31
N GLY A 203 20.65 -16.90 -4.51
CA GLY A 203 20.16 -16.28 -5.73
C GLY A 203 18.63 -16.28 -5.84
N ARG A 204 18.15 -16.38 -7.09
CA ARG A 204 16.73 -16.30 -7.45
C ARG A 204 15.99 -17.52 -6.88
N THR A 205 14.98 -17.27 -6.06
CA THR A 205 14.23 -18.32 -5.36
C THR A 205 12.74 -18.14 -5.57
N GLU A 206 12.05 -19.26 -5.76
CA GLU A 206 10.62 -19.31 -6.00
C GLU A 206 9.98 -20.30 -5.04
N THR A 207 8.84 -19.93 -4.46
CA THR A 207 8.04 -20.76 -3.55
C THR A 207 6.58 -20.65 -3.94
N GLU A 208 5.80 -21.71 -3.73
CA GLU A 208 4.38 -21.76 -4.12
C GLU A 208 3.50 -21.50 -2.91
N LEU A 209 2.54 -20.57 -3.05
CA LEU A 209 1.48 -20.37 -2.07
C LEU A 209 0.29 -21.23 -2.47
N VAL A 210 -0.12 -22.15 -1.60
CA VAL A 210 -1.15 -23.15 -1.88
C VAL A 210 -2.26 -23.05 -0.86
N LEU A 211 -3.51 -23.01 -1.33
CA LEU A 211 -4.71 -23.09 -0.51
C LEU A 211 -5.27 -24.52 -0.60
N ASN A 212 -5.09 -25.31 0.46
CA ASN A 212 -5.31 -26.76 0.52
C ASN A 212 -4.49 -27.55 -0.51
N GLN A 213 -5.00 -27.66 -1.75
CA GLN A 213 -4.40 -28.35 -2.90
C GLN A 213 -4.33 -27.47 -4.15
N THR A 214 -4.93 -26.28 -4.13
CA THR A 214 -4.96 -25.35 -5.26
C THR A 214 -3.83 -24.34 -5.09
N THR A 215 -2.90 -24.30 -6.04
CA THR A 215 -1.86 -23.28 -6.08
C THR A 215 -2.50 -21.93 -6.38
N LEU A 216 -2.34 -20.98 -5.45
CA LEU A 216 -2.82 -19.61 -5.61
C LEU A 216 -1.86 -18.84 -6.52
N ASP A 217 -0.57 -18.84 -6.17
CA ASP A 217 0.48 -18.21 -6.98
C ASP A 217 1.90 -18.58 -6.51
N THR A 218 2.92 -17.99 -7.14
CA THR A 218 4.33 -18.11 -6.81
C THR A 218 4.88 -16.85 -6.16
N ILE A 219 5.57 -17.03 -5.04
CA ILE A 219 6.30 -16.01 -4.30
C ILE A 219 7.77 -16.07 -4.71
N ARG A 220 8.27 -14.94 -5.22
CA ARG A 220 9.63 -14.81 -5.76
C ARG A 220 10.45 -13.81 -4.96
N PHE A 221 11.67 -14.20 -4.61
CA PHE A 221 12.59 -13.36 -3.85
C PHE A 221 14.04 -13.75 -4.14
N PHE A 222 14.96 -12.81 -3.89
CA PHE A 222 16.39 -13.01 -4.10
C PHE A 222 17.10 -13.25 -2.78
N VAL A 223 17.86 -14.35 -2.70
CA VAL A 223 18.64 -14.70 -1.51
C VAL A 223 20.10 -14.34 -1.75
N ARG A 224 20.59 -13.32 -1.05
CA ARG A 224 22.00 -12.93 -1.09
C ARG A 224 22.83 -13.75 -0.08
N PRO A 225 24.13 -13.99 -0.35
CA PRO A 225 24.99 -14.63 0.62
C PRO A 225 25.06 -13.80 1.91
N MET A 226 25.04 -14.49 3.05
CA MET A 226 25.32 -13.86 4.35
C MET A 226 26.84 -13.65 4.46
N LYS A 227 27.28 -12.45 4.83
CA LYS A 227 28.69 -12.21 5.14
C LYS A 227 29.07 -13.06 6.36
N PRO A 228 30.07 -13.96 6.28
CA PRO A 228 30.53 -14.71 7.43
C PRO A 228 30.96 -13.76 8.55
N LEU A 229 30.45 -13.99 9.75
CA LEU A 229 30.83 -13.21 10.93
C LEU A 229 31.87 -13.95 11.77
N ALA A 230 32.59 -13.21 12.60
CA ALA A 230 33.51 -13.75 13.57
C ALA A 230 32.92 -13.71 14.98
N TYR A 231 32.77 -14.88 15.59
CA TYR A 231 32.29 -15.05 16.95
C TYR A 231 33.44 -15.45 17.86
N GLN A 232 33.51 -14.84 19.04
CA GLN A 232 34.41 -15.28 20.10
C GLN A 232 33.62 -15.65 21.34
N PHE A 233 33.77 -16.88 21.81
CA PHE A 233 33.26 -17.34 23.08
C PHE A 233 34.35 -17.15 24.15
N ILE A 234 34.00 -16.46 25.24
CA ILE A 234 34.83 -16.33 26.44
C ILE A 234 34.02 -16.95 27.58
N LEU A 235 34.42 -18.14 28.01
CA LEU A 235 33.65 -18.95 28.95
C LEU A 235 34.47 -19.20 30.21
N GLY A 236 33.85 -19.02 31.37
CA GLY A 236 34.40 -19.38 32.68
C GLY A 236 34.45 -20.90 32.86
N THR A 237 33.52 -21.64 32.24
CA THR A 237 33.49 -23.11 32.23
C THR A 237 32.94 -23.63 30.90
N PRO A 238 33.47 -24.74 30.36
CA PRO A 238 32.87 -25.40 29.18
C PRO A 238 31.49 -25.98 29.51
N ASP A 239 30.51 -25.72 28.66
CA ASP A 239 29.14 -26.20 28.79
C ASP A 239 28.56 -26.70 27.45
N PHE A 240 27.49 -27.50 27.51
CA PHE A 240 26.86 -28.08 26.32
C PHE A 240 26.21 -27.02 25.44
N GLU A 241 25.64 -25.96 26.03
CA GLU A 241 24.96 -24.89 25.30
C GLU A 241 25.94 -24.14 24.40
N SER A 242 27.05 -23.63 24.95
CA SER A 242 28.04 -22.89 24.15
C SER A 242 28.66 -23.75 23.06
N LYS A 243 28.93 -25.04 23.32
CA LYS A 243 29.44 -25.96 22.30
C LYS A 243 28.42 -26.18 21.18
N THR A 244 27.16 -26.41 21.54
CA THR A 244 26.06 -26.64 20.59
C THR A 244 25.84 -25.42 19.69
N LEU A 245 25.90 -24.22 20.26
CA LEU A 245 25.81 -22.96 19.55
C LEU A 245 27.03 -22.70 18.67
N ALA A 246 28.25 -22.92 19.17
CA ALA A 246 29.47 -22.76 18.39
C ALA A 246 29.50 -23.68 17.16
N ASP A 247 29.11 -24.96 17.33
CA ASP A 247 29.00 -25.91 16.22
C ASP A 247 27.93 -25.47 15.21
N TRP A 248 26.79 -24.95 15.69
CA TRP A 248 25.74 -24.42 14.84
C TRP A 248 26.19 -23.19 14.03
N LEU A 249 26.87 -22.25 14.68
CA LEU A 249 27.46 -21.08 14.04
C LEU A 249 28.47 -21.47 12.95
N GLY A 250 29.32 -22.45 13.24
CA GLY A 250 30.29 -23.00 12.31
C GLY A 250 29.64 -23.67 11.09
N LYS A 251 28.59 -24.46 11.30
CA LYS A 251 27.81 -25.08 10.20
C LYS A 251 27.12 -24.03 9.32
N ASN A 252 26.73 -22.90 9.88
CA ASN A 252 26.19 -21.75 9.14
C ASN A 252 27.25 -20.88 8.45
N GLY A 253 28.51 -21.33 8.42
CA GLY A 253 29.60 -20.69 7.69
C GLY A 253 30.31 -19.55 8.43
N ASN A 254 30.01 -19.33 9.71
CA ASN A 254 30.68 -18.31 10.52
C ASN A 254 32.03 -18.83 11.06
N SER A 255 32.94 -17.92 11.38
CA SER A 255 34.16 -18.25 12.12
C SER A 255 33.91 -18.14 13.62
N VAL A 256 34.33 -19.15 14.38
CA VAL A 256 34.09 -19.23 15.81
C VAL A 256 35.38 -19.55 16.54
N GLN A 257 35.73 -18.76 17.54
CA GLN A 257 36.83 -19.03 18.46
C GLN A 257 36.28 -19.22 19.87
N ILE A 258 36.50 -20.38 20.47
CA ILE A 258 36.11 -20.65 21.86
C ILE A 258 37.34 -20.57 22.74
N THR A 259 37.28 -19.75 23.78
CA THR A 259 38.28 -19.68 24.85
C THR A 259 37.60 -20.03 26.16
N ALA A 260 37.98 -21.15 26.75
CA ALA A 260 37.49 -21.59 28.06
C ALA A 260 38.64 -21.57 29.06
N THR A 261 38.49 -20.87 30.17
CA THR A 261 39.48 -20.85 31.25
C THR A 261 39.29 -22.08 32.12
N LEU A 262 40.28 -22.98 32.15
CA LEU A 262 40.24 -24.21 32.93
C LEU A 262 40.78 -24.00 34.35
N SER A 263 41.78 -23.12 34.51
CA SER A 263 42.35 -22.71 35.80
C SER A 263 43.11 -21.38 35.67
N LYS A 264 43.66 -20.86 36.79
CA LYS A 264 44.53 -19.67 36.76
C LYS A 264 45.69 -19.94 35.79
N ASP A 265 45.75 -19.15 34.72
CA ASP A 265 46.74 -19.22 33.62
C ASP A 265 46.62 -20.39 32.62
N VAL A 266 45.60 -21.26 32.73
CA VAL A 266 45.34 -22.33 31.75
C VAL A 266 44.03 -22.10 31.01
N SER A 267 44.10 -21.92 29.70
CA SER A 267 42.94 -21.79 28.82
C SER A 267 42.97 -22.79 27.68
N ASN A 268 41.82 -23.39 27.38
CA ASN A 268 41.64 -24.17 26.16
C ASN A 268 41.12 -23.27 25.04
N ARG A 269 41.67 -23.41 23.82
CA ARG A 269 41.26 -22.65 22.65
C ARG A 269 40.87 -23.57 21.51
N LEU A 270 39.61 -23.49 21.09
CA LEU A 270 39.09 -24.17 19.90
C LEU A 270 38.78 -23.14 18.81
N THR A 271 39.07 -23.47 17.56
CA THR A 271 38.72 -22.62 16.41
C THR A 271 37.95 -23.43 15.38
N ILE A 272 36.78 -22.93 14.95
CA ILE A 272 35.91 -23.52 13.94
C ILE A 272 35.83 -22.54 12.77
N ASN A 273 36.21 -22.99 11.56
CA ASN A 273 36.44 -22.16 10.38
C ASN A 273 37.56 -21.11 10.62
N ARG A 274 38.34 -20.72 9.60
CA ARG A 274 39.50 -19.81 9.77
C ARG A 274 39.07 -18.53 10.52
N ALA A 275 39.58 -18.34 11.74
CA ALA A 275 39.27 -17.17 12.55
C ALA A 275 39.87 -15.91 11.92
N SER A 276 39.03 -14.90 11.67
CA SER A 276 39.51 -13.54 11.43
C SER A 276 40.00 -12.94 12.75
N ALA A 277 41.03 -12.09 12.71
CA ALA A 277 41.75 -11.63 13.90
C ALA A 277 40.92 -10.76 14.89
N LYS A 278 39.70 -10.33 14.52
CA LYS A 278 38.84 -9.50 15.37
C LYS A 278 37.40 -10.03 15.33
N PRO A 279 36.81 -10.43 16.48
CA PRO A 279 35.42 -10.88 16.51
C PRO A 279 34.47 -9.71 16.24
N ASP A 280 33.35 -9.98 15.57
CA ASP A 280 32.20 -9.08 15.40
C ASP A 280 31.25 -9.17 16.59
N VAL A 281 31.09 -10.38 17.14
CA VAL A 281 30.21 -10.68 18.28
C VAL A 281 30.97 -11.51 19.31
N ILE A 282 30.86 -11.13 20.58
CA ILE A 282 31.38 -11.91 21.71
C ILE A 282 30.20 -12.58 22.42
N ILE A 283 30.33 -13.87 22.73
CA ILE A 283 29.36 -14.62 23.53
C ILE A 283 30.07 -15.03 24.83
N THR A 284 29.47 -14.74 25.97
CA THR A 284 30.15 -14.91 27.26
C THR A 284 29.15 -15.11 28.40
N ASP A 285 29.67 -15.43 29.59
CA ASP A 285 28.90 -15.51 30.83
C ASP A 285 29.02 -14.21 31.65
N PRO A 286 28.11 -13.97 32.61
CA PRO A 286 28.14 -12.77 33.44
C PRO A 286 29.45 -12.57 34.22
N SER A 287 30.14 -13.65 34.60
CA SER A 287 31.40 -13.58 35.35
C SER A 287 32.51 -12.88 34.57
N ASN A 288 32.44 -12.94 33.23
CA ASN A 288 33.39 -12.34 32.32
C ASN A 288 33.04 -10.89 31.92
N ALA A 289 32.00 -10.27 32.47
CA ALA A 289 31.61 -8.91 32.07
C ALA A 289 32.73 -7.87 32.30
N ALA A 290 33.58 -8.07 33.32
CA ALA A 290 34.71 -7.19 33.61
C ALA A 290 35.96 -7.47 32.74
N ASN A 291 35.95 -8.52 31.91
CA ASN A 291 37.08 -8.92 31.07
C ASN A 291 37.48 -7.79 30.10
N ALA A 292 38.79 -7.55 29.96
CA ALA A 292 39.32 -6.48 29.11
C ALA A 292 38.90 -6.61 27.64
N VAL A 293 38.79 -7.84 27.11
CA VAL A 293 38.36 -8.10 25.73
C VAL A 293 36.89 -7.72 25.55
N VAL A 294 36.04 -8.05 26.52
CA VAL A 294 34.60 -7.72 26.52
C VAL A 294 34.40 -6.21 26.58
N LYS A 295 35.06 -5.54 27.54
CA LYS A 295 35.02 -4.07 27.68
C LYS A 295 35.47 -3.36 26.41
N ARG A 296 36.58 -3.81 25.83
CA ARG A 296 37.11 -3.25 24.59
C ARG A 296 36.17 -3.45 23.42
N ALA A 297 35.53 -4.61 23.29
CA ALA A 297 34.57 -4.86 22.22
C ALA A 297 33.36 -3.91 22.30
N VAL A 298 32.80 -3.69 23.50
CA VAL A 298 31.70 -2.73 23.69
C VAL A 298 32.14 -1.29 23.41
N ALA A 299 33.35 -0.92 23.82
CA ALA A 299 33.92 0.40 23.53
C ALA A 299 34.14 0.62 22.02
N ASP A 300 34.54 -0.42 21.29
CA ASP A 300 34.70 -0.44 19.83
C ASP A 300 33.35 -0.51 19.08
N GLY A 301 32.21 -0.50 19.80
CA GLY A 301 30.87 -0.52 19.23
C GLY A 301 30.36 -1.90 18.78
N LYS A 302 31.00 -2.98 19.24
CA LYS A 302 30.63 -4.36 18.89
C LYS A 302 29.55 -4.93 19.79
N ALA A 303 29.09 -6.13 19.45
CA ALA A 303 28.07 -6.82 20.21
C ALA A 303 28.65 -7.82 21.21
N VAL A 304 28.08 -7.86 22.40
CA VAL A 304 28.34 -8.86 23.43
C VAL A 304 27.01 -9.47 23.86
N LEU A 305 26.91 -10.80 23.86
CA LEU A 305 25.77 -11.54 24.37
C LEU A 305 26.16 -12.31 25.62
N PHE A 306 25.44 -12.07 26.71
CA PHE A 306 25.54 -12.82 27.94
C PHE A 306 24.51 -13.95 27.96
N ILE A 307 25.00 -15.17 28.13
CA ILE A 307 24.22 -16.41 28.29
C ILE A 307 24.52 -17.06 29.65
N ASN A 308 23.77 -18.10 30.02
CA ASN A 308 23.99 -18.90 31.22
C ASN A 308 23.94 -18.08 32.53
N LEU A 309 22.93 -17.23 32.67
CA LEU A 309 22.71 -16.49 33.91
C LEU A 309 22.32 -17.47 35.02
N THR A 310 22.91 -17.30 36.20
CA THR A 310 22.62 -18.15 37.38
C THR A 310 21.82 -17.39 38.42
N ASN A 311 22.13 -16.10 38.59
CA ASN A 311 21.38 -15.19 39.43
C ASN A 311 21.12 -13.90 38.65
N PRO A 312 20.01 -13.84 37.87
CA PRO A 312 19.77 -12.73 36.95
C PRO A 312 19.86 -11.35 37.58
N GLU A 313 19.42 -11.16 38.83
CA GLU A 313 19.50 -9.86 39.50
C GLU A 313 20.94 -9.44 39.80
N ALA A 314 21.77 -10.35 40.31
CA ALA A 314 23.18 -10.09 40.60
C ALA A 314 24.00 -9.97 39.31
N ASP A 315 23.74 -10.86 38.35
CA ASP A 315 24.41 -10.91 37.06
C ASP A 315 24.17 -9.63 36.24
N CYS A 316 22.92 -9.16 36.14
CA CYS A 316 22.61 -7.89 35.48
C CYS A 316 23.28 -6.70 36.17
N ARG A 317 23.37 -6.67 37.51
CA ARG A 317 24.10 -5.60 38.23
C ARG A 317 25.58 -5.61 37.88
N LEU A 318 26.22 -6.77 37.81
CA LEU A 318 27.63 -6.92 37.45
C LEU A 318 27.86 -6.42 36.00
N ILE A 319 27.01 -6.84 35.07
CA ILE A 319 27.05 -6.39 33.67
C ILE A 319 26.88 -4.87 33.57
N ASN A 320 25.91 -4.30 34.29
CA ASN A 320 25.66 -2.85 34.32
C ASN A 320 26.87 -2.07 34.84
N GLN A 321 27.48 -2.54 35.93
CA GLN A 321 28.67 -1.91 36.51
C GLN A 321 29.88 -1.99 35.58
N ALA A 322 30.06 -3.11 34.87
CA ALA A 322 31.22 -3.32 34.01
C ALA A 322 31.13 -2.60 32.67
N LEU A 323 29.93 -2.49 32.09
CA LEU A 323 29.71 -2.06 30.70
C LEU A 323 28.84 -0.80 30.56
N GLY A 324 28.38 -0.21 31.67
CA GLY A 324 27.53 0.99 31.65
C GLY A 324 26.13 0.76 31.09
N SER A 325 25.65 -0.48 31.09
CA SER A 325 24.27 -0.83 30.76
C SER A 325 23.30 -0.54 31.92
N ARG A 326 22.00 -0.69 31.67
CA ARG A 326 20.90 -0.40 32.61
C ARG A 326 19.88 -1.54 32.59
N LEU A 327 20.36 -2.76 32.38
CA LEU A 327 19.53 -3.96 32.31
C LEU A 327 18.90 -4.21 33.68
N GLN A 328 17.58 -4.38 33.70
CA GLN A 328 16.82 -4.66 34.91
C GLN A 328 15.98 -5.91 34.70
N VAL A 329 16.00 -6.79 35.69
CA VAL A 329 15.19 -8.01 35.72
C VAL A 329 14.31 -7.99 36.96
N ARG A 330 13.13 -8.59 36.85
CA ARG A 330 12.19 -8.79 37.95
C ARG A 330 11.76 -10.25 38.01
N LYS A 331 11.71 -10.84 39.19
CA LYS A 331 11.16 -12.19 39.36
C LYS A 331 9.66 -12.17 39.05
N VAL A 332 9.19 -13.11 38.23
CA VAL A 332 7.78 -13.19 37.79
C VAL A 332 7.09 -14.49 38.19
N SER A 333 7.84 -15.52 38.57
CA SER A 333 7.29 -16.80 39.04
C SER A 333 8.12 -17.39 40.17
N ASN A 334 7.51 -18.27 40.95
CA ASN A 334 8.18 -19.09 41.95
C ASN A 334 8.60 -20.47 41.42
N GLU A 335 8.14 -20.84 40.21
CA GLU A 335 8.63 -22.03 39.53
C GLU A 335 10.11 -21.86 39.17
N PRO A 336 10.91 -22.94 39.18
CA PRO A 336 12.34 -22.84 38.88
C PRO A 336 12.61 -22.49 37.41
N LEU A 337 11.70 -22.88 36.51
CA LEU A 337 11.78 -22.63 35.08
C LEU A 337 10.39 -22.32 34.54
N LEU A 338 10.31 -21.43 33.56
CA LEU A 338 9.10 -21.07 32.85
C LEU A 338 9.14 -21.61 31.41
N PRO A 339 8.07 -22.27 30.93
CA PRO A 339 7.99 -22.65 29.52
C PRO A 339 7.83 -21.41 28.64
N VAL A 340 8.61 -21.32 27.57
CA VAL A 340 8.54 -20.24 26.57
C VAL A 340 7.79 -20.71 25.32
N VAL A 341 8.26 -21.81 24.75
CA VAL A 341 7.66 -22.57 23.65
C VAL A 341 7.94 -24.05 23.90
N ASP A 342 7.29 -24.95 23.16
CA ASP A 342 7.48 -26.40 23.34
C ASP A 342 8.98 -26.77 23.31
N GLY A 343 9.45 -27.38 24.41
CA GLY A 343 10.85 -27.79 24.56
C GLY A 343 11.86 -26.68 24.90
N LEU A 344 11.41 -25.44 25.15
CA LEU A 344 12.26 -24.30 25.53
C LEU A 344 11.84 -23.70 26.87
N ASN A 345 12.79 -23.63 27.80
CA ASN A 345 12.59 -23.10 29.14
C ASN A 345 13.43 -21.84 29.40
N ALA A 346 12.92 -20.95 30.25
CA ALA A 346 13.59 -19.76 30.72
C ALA A 346 13.63 -19.68 32.24
N LEU A 347 14.54 -18.86 32.76
CA LEU A 347 14.59 -18.50 34.18
C LEU A 347 13.32 -17.73 34.58
N PRO A 348 12.91 -17.76 35.86
CA PRO A 348 11.63 -17.21 36.32
C PRO A 348 11.65 -15.68 36.51
N TYR A 349 12.29 -14.99 35.55
CA TYR A 349 12.50 -13.55 35.54
C TYR A 349 11.97 -12.97 34.22
N ALA A 350 11.55 -11.71 34.27
CA ALA A 350 11.26 -10.91 33.09
C ALA A 350 12.17 -9.69 33.05
N LEU A 351 12.60 -9.33 31.85
CA LEU A 351 13.35 -8.10 31.59
C LEU A 351 12.39 -6.91 31.68
N SER A 352 12.82 -5.87 32.38
CA SER A 352 12.05 -4.62 32.47
C SER A 352 12.40 -3.71 31.28
N PRO A 353 11.41 -3.08 30.64
CA PRO A 353 11.64 -2.28 29.44
C PRO A 353 12.39 -0.99 29.79
N VAL A 354 13.40 -0.66 28.97
CA VAL A 354 14.18 0.58 29.04
C VAL A 354 14.21 1.21 27.65
N PRO A 355 14.17 2.55 27.47
CA PRO A 355 14.05 3.16 26.13
C PRO A 355 15.15 2.80 25.12
N ILE A 356 16.34 2.44 25.59
CA ILE A 356 17.49 2.02 24.77
C ILE A 356 17.62 0.50 24.65
N GLN A 357 16.60 -0.23 25.08
CA GLN A 357 16.52 -1.69 25.04
C GLN A 357 15.56 -2.14 23.94
N THR A 358 15.96 -3.14 23.18
CA THR A 358 15.12 -3.85 22.22
C THR A 358 14.93 -5.27 22.72
N ASP A 359 13.69 -5.63 23.00
CA ASP A 359 13.30 -6.99 23.36
C ASP A 359 13.11 -7.83 22.09
N ILE A 360 13.36 -9.14 22.19
CA ILE A 360 13.17 -10.06 21.07
C ILE A 360 11.79 -10.69 21.20
N PRO A 361 10.86 -10.45 20.25
CA PRO A 361 9.50 -10.98 20.34
C PRO A 361 9.49 -12.50 20.49
N GLY A 362 8.75 -12.99 21.48
CA GLY A 362 8.60 -14.42 21.77
C GLY A 362 9.73 -15.05 22.58
N TYR A 363 10.79 -14.31 22.94
CA TYR A 363 11.91 -14.83 23.72
C TYR A 363 12.27 -13.89 24.88
N PRO A 364 12.64 -14.40 26.06
CA PRO A 364 13.05 -13.58 27.20
C PRO A 364 14.52 -13.14 27.05
N VAL A 365 14.78 -12.41 25.98
CA VAL A 365 16.11 -11.90 25.60
C VAL A 365 15.96 -10.42 25.25
N ALA A 366 16.84 -9.59 25.81
CA ALA A 366 16.88 -8.16 25.56
C ALA A 366 18.27 -7.73 25.12
N ILE A 367 18.31 -6.71 24.26
CA ILE A 367 19.54 -6.10 23.77
C ILE A 367 19.48 -4.61 24.04
N GLN A 368 20.40 -4.13 24.86
CA GLN A 368 20.57 -2.71 25.14
C GLN A 368 21.62 -2.09 24.23
N GLN A 369 21.26 -1.00 23.56
CA GLN A 369 22.18 -0.20 22.76
C GLN A 369 22.90 0.83 23.66
N THR A 370 24.22 0.72 23.75
CA THR A 370 25.11 1.72 24.37
C THR A 370 26.09 2.22 23.30
N THR A 371 27.39 2.31 23.58
CA THR A 371 28.42 2.43 22.53
C THR A 371 28.42 1.21 21.63
N GLY A 372 28.24 0.02 22.21
CA GLY A 372 28.04 -1.26 21.52
C GLY A 372 26.66 -1.84 21.79
N LYS A 373 26.46 -3.12 21.44
CA LYS A 373 25.22 -3.85 21.73
C LYS A 373 25.47 -4.82 22.88
N ILE A 374 24.67 -4.74 23.94
CA ILE A 374 24.78 -5.61 25.11
C ILE A 374 23.50 -6.44 25.22
N GLY A 375 23.57 -7.72 24.88
CA GLY A 375 22.48 -8.67 24.98
C GLY A 375 22.52 -9.49 26.26
N VAL A 376 21.37 -9.78 26.86
CA VAL A 376 21.21 -10.75 27.95
C VAL A 376 20.09 -11.72 27.59
N SER A 377 20.37 -13.01 27.73
CA SER A 377 19.40 -14.09 27.57
C SER A 377 19.00 -14.68 28.91
N LEU A 378 17.69 -14.77 29.18
CA LEU A 378 17.15 -15.53 30.32
C LEU A 378 16.75 -16.96 29.92
N LEU A 379 17.02 -17.37 28.69
CA LEU A 379 16.85 -18.77 28.28
C LEU A 379 17.81 -19.65 29.09
N ASN A 380 17.30 -20.77 29.59
CA ASN A 380 18.11 -21.70 30.39
C ASN A 380 18.98 -22.58 29.48
N GLU A 381 18.36 -23.42 28.66
CA GLU A 381 19.03 -24.34 27.74
C GLU A 381 18.25 -24.41 26.43
N THR A 382 18.96 -24.39 25.30
CA THR A 382 18.35 -24.52 23.96
C THR A 382 18.80 -25.79 23.23
N PHE A 383 19.93 -26.37 23.63
CA PHE A 383 20.44 -27.62 23.03
C PHE A 383 19.45 -28.81 23.05
N PRO A 384 18.50 -28.96 24.01
CA PRO A 384 17.53 -30.05 23.96
C PRO A 384 16.67 -30.04 22.67
N LEU A 385 16.36 -28.85 22.12
CA LEU A 385 15.64 -28.72 20.84
C LEU A 385 16.43 -29.33 19.68
N LYS A 386 17.75 -29.19 19.71
CA LYS A 386 18.62 -29.76 18.69
C LYS A 386 18.73 -31.28 18.84
N LEU A 387 18.75 -31.78 20.08
CA LEU A 387 18.82 -33.21 20.38
C LEU A 387 17.50 -33.95 20.09
N SER A 388 16.35 -33.28 20.25
CA SER A 388 15.03 -33.83 19.95
C SER A 388 14.71 -33.89 18.44
N GLY A 389 15.60 -33.34 17.60
CA GLY A 389 15.41 -33.28 16.15
C GLY A 389 14.68 -32.02 15.66
N ASP A 390 14.19 -31.17 16.56
CA ASP A 390 13.58 -29.88 16.20
C ASP A 390 14.63 -28.79 15.92
N SER A 391 15.41 -29.05 14.87
CA SER A 391 16.44 -28.13 14.40
C SER A 391 15.85 -26.82 13.87
N LEU A 392 14.57 -26.81 13.45
CA LEU A 392 13.90 -25.60 12.97
C LEU A 392 13.59 -24.64 14.12
N ALA A 393 13.06 -25.13 15.24
CA ALA A 393 12.86 -24.31 16.43
C ALA A 393 14.20 -23.75 16.95
N TYR A 394 15.23 -24.60 17.04
CA TYR A 394 16.58 -24.17 17.42
C TYR A 394 17.12 -23.05 16.50
N ASN A 395 16.98 -23.23 15.18
CA ASN A 395 17.36 -22.20 14.20
C ASN A 395 16.59 -20.91 14.42
N ARG A 396 15.28 -20.99 14.66
CA ARG A 396 14.42 -19.81 14.86
C ARG A 396 14.86 -19.00 16.08
N VAL A 397 15.17 -19.66 17.21
CA VAL A 397 15.63 -19.00 18.43
C VAL A 397 16.93 -18.24 18.18
N TRP A 398 17.97 -18.94 17.71
CA TRP A 398 19.30 -18.34 17.57
C TRP A 398 19.39 -17.35 16.42
N SER A 399 18.68 -17.57 15.31
CA SER A 399 18.59 -16.58 14.24
C SER A 399 17.89 -15.31 14.73
N ALA A 400 16.81 -15.41 15.52
CA ALA A 400 16.13 -14.23 16.07
C ALA A 400 17.03 -13.43 17.03
N ILE A 401 17.76 -14.12 17.92
CA ILE A 401 18.68 -13.48 18.87
C ILE A 401 19.86 -12.82 18.15
N LEU A 402 20.54 -13.58 17.30
CA LEU A 402 21.76 -13.12 16.67
C LEU A 402 21.47 -12.03 15.64
N ALA A 403 20.37 -12.09 14.88
CA ALA A 403 20.03 -11.06 13.90
C ALA A 403 20.01 -9.64 14.51
N ARG A 404 19.65 -9.51 15.79
CA ARG A 404 19.67 -8.22 16.50
C ARG A 404 21.07 -7.80 16.96
N LEU A 405 21.94 -8.75 17.26
CA LEU A 405 23.33 -8.53 17.69
C LEU A 405 24.29 -8.30 16.52
N GLN A 406 23.95 -8.81 15.34
CA GLN A 406 24.81 -8.68 14.17
C GLN A 406 25.13 -7.21 13.85
N PRO A 407 26.36 -6.93 13.36
CA PRO A 407 26.71 -5.61 12.87
C PRO A 407 25.83 -5.26 11.67
N SER A 408 25.48 -3.99 11.53
CA SER A 408 24.69 -3.51 10.41
C SER A 408 25.41 -3.84 9.09
N SER A 409 24.74 -4.58 8.20
CA SER A 409 25.35 -4.95 6.93
C SER A 409 25.58 -3.71 6.06
N ILE A 410 26.78 -3.59 5.49
CA ILE A 410 27.12 -2.55 4.52
C ILE A 410 26.31 -2.82 3.25
N ASN A 411 25.70 -1.79 2.65
CA ASN A 411 24.86 -1.90 1.45
C ASN A 411 23.70 -2.91 1.61
N SER A 412 22.92 -2.80 2.68
CA SER A 412 21.61 -3.46 2.75
C SER A 412 20.65 -2.74 1.80
N ALA A 413 20.08 -3.47 0.86
CA ALA A 413 18.96 -3.01 0.06
C ALA A 413 17.74 -3.87 0.40
N GLU A 414 16.63 -3.20 0.62
CA GLU A 414 15.34 -3.77 0.96
C GLU A 414 14.32 -3.28 -0.05
N ILE A 415 13.55 -4.22 -0.57
CA ILE A 415 12.44 -3.96 -1.48
C ILE A 415 11.28 -4.78 -0.97
N ASP A 416 10.14 -4.13 -0.79
CA ASP A 416 8.89 -4.79 -0.47
C ASP A 416 8.33 -5.41 -1.75
N ALA A 417 8.04 -6.70 -1.70
CA ALA A 417 7.45 -7.46 -2.79
C ALA A 417 6.00 -7.87 -2.43
N PRO A 418 5.11 -8.10 -3.40
CA PRO A 418 5.36 -8.11 -4.85
C PRO A 418 5.57 -6.71 -5.44
N VAL A 419 6.45 -6.63 -6.45
CA VAL A 419 6.63 -5.44 -7.27
C VAL A 419 5.92 -5.69 -8.59
N PHE A 420 4.90 -4.91 -8.94
CA PHE A 420 4.15 -5.11 -10.18
C PHE A 420 4.62 -4.21 -11.32
N ALA A 421 4.57 -4.73 -12.54
CA ALA A 421 4.88 -3.96 -13.74
C ALA A 421 3.95 -2.75 -13.88
N GLY A 422 4.52 -1.57 -14.14
CA GLY A 422 3.80 -0.31 -14.29
C GLY A 422 3.30 0.31 -12.98
N VAL A 423 3.53 -0.33 -11.84
CA VAL A 423 3.18 0.20 -10.51
C VAL A 423 4.45 0.75 -9.85
N ARG A 424 4.31 1.85 -9.13
CA ARG A 424 5.42 2.47 -8.38
C ARG A 424 5.84 1.57 -7.22
N ALA A 425 7.13 1.28 -7.16
CA ALA A 425 7.76 0.57 -6.05
C ALA A 425 8.84 1.42 -5.38
N GLU A 426 9.20 1.04 -4.16
CA GLU A 426 10.20 1.69 -3.34
C GLU A 426 11.37 0.74 -3.07
N ILE A 427 12.58 1.28 -3.14
CA ILE A 427 13.80 0.64 -2.68
C ILE A 427 14.36 1.42 -1.52
N ARG A 428 14.62 0.74 -0.41
CA ARG A 428 15.31 1.30 0.75
C ARG A 428 16.72 0.77 0.79
N VAL A 429 17.68 1.66 0.88
CA VAL A 429 19.09 1.30 0.99
C VAL A 429 19.65 1.88 2.28
N ASN A 430 20.26 1.02 3.08
CA ASN A 430 20.83 1.36 4.38
C ASN A 430 22.33 1.06 4.41
N ASN A 431 23.06 1.83 5.20
CA ASN A 431 24.52 1.73 5.39
C ASN A 431 25.31 1.90 4.10
N LEU A 432 24.95 2.90 3.28
CA LEU A 432 25.69 3.28 2.08
C LEU A 432 26.97 4.04 2.47
N PRO A 433 28.18 3.48 2.24
CA PRO A 433 29.44 4.11 2.67
C PRO A 433 29.82 5.33 1.83
N LYS A 434 29.37 5.36 0.57
CA LYS A 434 29.37 6.53 -0.31
C LYS A 434 27.93 6.97 -0.44
N ARG A 435 27.65 8.28 -0.54
CA ARG A 435 26.29 8.81 -0.77
C ARG A 435 26.05 9.06 -2.27
N PRO A 436 25.84 8.03 -3.11
CA PRO A 436 25.54 8.28 -4.50
C PRO A 436 24.18 9.00 -4.64
N PRO A 437 24.05 9.97 -5.56
CA PRO A 437 22.77 10.61 -5.83
C PRO A 437 21.78 9.65 -6.53
N THR A 438 22.29 8.59 -7.16
CA THR A 438 21.49 7.62 -7.91
C THR A 438 21.93 6.17 -7.64
N ALA A 439 20.98 5.24 -7.73
CA ALA A 439 21.21 3.80 -7.74
C ALA A 439 20.90 3.23 -9.13
N ARG A 440 21.72 2.29 -9.62
CA ARG A 440 21.42 1.58 -10.88
C ARG A 440 20.37 0.50 -10.63
N LEU A 441 19.32 0.54 -11.44
CA LEU A 441 18.25 -0.45 -11.52
C LEU A 441 18.20 -0.96 -12.96
N SER A 442 18.79 -2.12 -13.23
CA SER A 442 18.98 -2.60 -14.61
C SER A 442 19.65 -1.56 -15.52
N ASN A 443 18.95 -1.08 -16.55
CA ASN A 443 19.42 -0.08 -17.50
C ASN A 443 18.99 1.35 -17.13
N ASP A 444 18.28 1.52 -16.03
CA ASP A 444 17.78 2.81 -15.55
C ASP A 444 18.47 3.22 -14.23
N THR A 445 18.27 4.47 -13.83
CA THR A 445 18.81 5.03 -12.60
C THR A 445 17.70 5.60 -11.73
N VAL A 446 17.67 5.16 -10.48
CA VAL A 446 16.74 5.64 -9.46
C VAL A 446 17.40 6.74 -8.66
N ALA A 447 16.77 7.91 -8.59
CA ALA A 447 17.23 8.98 -7.71
C ALA A 447 17.05 8.57 -6.24
N LEU A 448 18.08 8.78 -5.43
CA LEU A 448 18.08 8.45 -4.01
C LEU A 448 17.85 9.71 -3.16
N THR A 449 16.85 9.64 -2.29
CA THR A 449 16.54 10.67 -1.29
C THR A 449 17.08 10.21 0.06
N TYR A 450 18.03 10.94 0.64
CA TYR A 450 18.65 10.57 1.91
C TYR A 450 17.78 10.97 3.09
N SER A 451 17.73 10.11 4.11
CA SER A 451 16.99 10.42 5.33
C SER A 451 17.67 11.57 6.09
N PRO A 452 16.89 12.54 6.62
CA PRO A 452 17.43 13.60 7.47
C PRO A 452 17.83 13.07 8.86
N ILE A 453 17.34 11.90 9.27
CA ILE A 453 17.61 11.28 10.57
C ILE A 453 18.81 10.34 10.50
N ASN A 454 18.85 9.46 9.49
CA ASN A 454 19.98 8.58 9.25
C ASN A 454 20.62 8.86 7.90
N ALA A 455 21.74 9.58 7.93
CA ALA A 455 22.41 10.02 6.72
C ALA A 455 23.14 8.89 5.94
N LEU A 456 23.09 7.65 6.43
CA LEU A 456 23.51 6.43 5.74
C LEU A 456 22.33 5.64 5.13
N SER A 457 21.10 6.14 5.31
CA SER A 457 19.88 5.59 4.74
C SER A 457 19.37 6.47 3.61
N ALA A 458 18.93 5.83 2.53
CA ALA A 458 18.29 6.49 1.41
C ALA A 458 17.11 5.67 0.88
N GLU A 459 16.13 6.36 0.32
CA GLU A 459 14.98 5.78 -0.36
C GLU A 459 15.00 6.17 -1.84
N GLY A 460 14.60 5.24 -2.71
CA GLY A 460 14.42 5.47 -4.13
C GLY A 460 13.05 4.97 -4.56
N ARG A 461 12.44 5.65 -5.53
CA ARG A 461 11.15 5.24 -6.12
C ARG A 461 11.33 4.96 -7.60
N PHE A 462 10.81 3.84 -8.07
CA PHE A 462 10.93 3.42 -9.45
C PHE A 462 9.64 2.82 -10.00
N VAL A 463 9.52 2.78 -11.32
CA VAL A 463 8.45 2.11 -12.06
C VAL A 463 9.12 1.34 -13.17
N GLU A 464 8.95 0.02 -13.20
CA GLU A 464 9.46 -0.82 -14.28
C GLU A 464 8.28 -1.37 -15.07
N SER A 465 8.33 -1.28 -16.39
CA SER A 465 7.25 -1.75 -17.28
C SER A 465 7.48 -3.20 -17.72
N ARG A 466 8.73 -3.68 -17.68
CA ARG A 466 9.08 -5.04 -18.07
C ARG A 466 8.95 -5.99 -16.88
N THR A 467 8.60 -7.23 -17.19
CA THR A 467 8.41 -8.28 -16.19
C THR A 467 9.66 -9.16 -16.09
N GLY A 468 9.95 -9.70 -14.92
CA GLY A 468 11.06 -10.64 -14.70
C GLY A 468 12.07 -10.18 -13.67
N TRP A 469 13.27 -10.79 -13.69
CA TRP A 469 14.35 -10.50 -12.75
C TRP A 469 15.18 -9.31 -13.21
N PHE A 470 15.27 -8.27 -12.38
CA PHE A 470 16.07 -7.06 -12.63
C PHE A 470 17.22 -6.97 -11.64
N PRO A 471 18.46 -6.72 -12.12
CA PRO A 471 19.59 -6.52 -11.23
C PRO A 471 19.53 -5.14 -10.55
N ILE A 472 20.01 -5.08 -9.32
CA ILE A 472 20.00 -3.90 -8.46
C ILE A 472 21.35 -3.81 -7.77
N LEU A 473 21.95 -2.61 -7.74
CA LEU A 473 23.21 -2.35 -7.04
C LEU A 473 24.29 -3.42 -7.34
N ASP A 474 24.41 -3.76 -8.64
CA ASP A 474 25.38 -4.67 -9.27
C ASP A 474 25.34 -6.15 -8.86
N SER A 475 24.76 -6.51 -7.71
CA SER A 475 24.84 -7.88 -7.15
C SER A 475 23.52 -8.45 -6.62
N LEU A 476 22.49 -7.62 -6.49
CA LEU A 476 21.17 -8.01 -6.01
C LEU A 476 20.21 -8.12 -7.20
N ALA A 477 19.06 -8.75 -6.98
CA ALA A 477 17.99 -8.73 -7.96
C ALA A 477 16.62 -8.61 -7.28
N THR A 478 15.67 -8.02 -7.98
CA THR A 478 14.25 -8.04 -7.63
C THR A 478 13.47 -8.65 -8.77
N TYR A 479 12.33 -9.25 -8.45
CA TYR A 479 11.39 -9.72 -9.45
C TYR A 479 10.28 -8.68 -9.64
N VAL A 480 9.98 -8.34 -10.89
CA VAL A 480 8.82 -7.52 -11.25
C VAL A 480 7.77 -8.45 -11.87
N ASP A 481 6.65 -8.58 -11.17
CA ASP A 481 5.51 -9.41 -11.51
C ASP A 481 4.67 -8.77 -12.63
N GLY A 482 4.33 -9.58 -13.64
CA GLY A 482 3.39 -9.21 -14.70
C GLY A 482 2.02 -9.84 -14.55
N ASN A 483 1.99 -11.14 -14.23
CA ASN A 483 0.77 -11.95 -14.20
C ASN A 483 0.52 -12.62 -12.85
N SER A 484 1.50 -12.64 -11.94
CA SER A 484 1.32 -13.16 -10.58
C SER A 484 0.40 -12.22 -9.80
N PHE A 485 -0.45 -12.78 -8.95
CA PHE A 485 -1.41 -12.10 -8.12
C PHE A 485 -2.21 -11.03 -8.88
N PRO A 486 -2.90 -11.38 -9.99
CA PRO A 486 -3.52 -10.41 -10.88
C PRO A 486 -4.59 -9.57 -10.18
N THR A 487 -5.29 -10.16 -9.21
CA THR A 487 -6.25 -9.49 -8.34
C THR A 487 -5.56 -8.36 -7.55
N ILE A 488 -4.39 -8.62 -6.99
CA ILE A 488 -3.66 -7.65 -6.15
C ILE A 488 -3.04 -6.56 -7.04
N ALA A 489 -2.45 -6.93 -8.18
CA ALA A 489 -1.89 -5.99 -9.15
C ALA A 489 -2.94 -4.97 -9.62
N LYS A 490 -4.11 -5.46 -10.02
CA LYS A 490 -5.24 -4.63 -10.47
C LYS A 490 -5.77 -3.73 -9.35
N SER A 491 -5.93 -4.25 -8.13
CA SER A 491 -6.40 -3.44 -7.01
C SER A 491 -5.40 -2.33 -6.64
N GLN A 492 -4.09 -2.61 -6.69
CA GLN A 492 -3.07 -1.59 -6.46
C GLN A 492 -3.08 -0.50 -7.52
N LEU A 493 -3.29 -0.86 -8.78
CA LEU A 493 -3.41 0.09 -9.88
C LEU A 493 -4.60 1.04 -9.68
N VAL A 494 -5.79 0.49 -9.43
CA VAL A 494 -7.01 1.29 -9.21
C VAL A 494 -6.86 2.17 -7.98
N ARG A 495 -6.30 1.63 -6.89
CA ARG A 495 -6.01 2.40 -5.68
C ARG A 495 -5.09 3.58 -5.96
N ALA A 496 -3.95 3.33 -6.60
CA ALA A 496 -2.97 4.37 -6.96
C ALA A 496 -3.60 5.45 -7.85
N TYR A 497 -4.44 5.06 -8.82
CA TYR A 497 -5.19 5.99 -9.64
C TYR A 497 -6.14 6.85 -8.79
N THR A 498 -6.97 6.24 -7.93
CA THR A 498 -7.93 6.99 -7.10
C THR A 498 -7.27 7.91 -6.08
N GLU A 499 -6.14 7.52 -5.49
CA GLU A 499 -5.37 8.37 -4.57
C GLU A 499 -4.77 9.58 -5.29
N ALA A 500 -4.18 9.35 -6.48
CA ALA A 500 -3.65 10.42 -7.33
C ALA A 500 -4.76 11.38 -7.79
N HIS A 501 -5.90 10.83 -8.20
CA HIS A 501 -7.05 11.57 -8.69
C HIS A 501 -7.73 12.40 -7.60
N ALA A 502 -7.93 11.83 -6.40
CA ALA A 502 -8.46 12.56 -5.24
C ALA A 502 -7.59 13.78 -4.89
N THR A 503 -6.27 13.68 -5.04
CA THR A 503 -5.33 14.77 -4.81
C THR A 503 -5.48 15.88 -5.86
N ASP A 504 -5.68 15.55 -7.13
CA ASP A 504 -5.93 16.54 -8.21
C ASP A 504 -7.30 17.24 -8.04
N GLN A 505 -8.31 16.52 -7.52
CA GLN A 505 -9.65 17.08 -7.34
C GLN A 505 -9.79 18.03 -6.15
N THR A 506 -8.95 17.93 -5.11
CA THR A 506 -9.03 18.81 -3.93
C THR A 506 -8.83 20.31 -4.22
N GLY A 507 -8.45 20.70 -5.45
CA GLY A 507 -8.39 22.09 -5.91
C GLY A 507 -9.38 22.49 -7.03
N ARG A 508 -10.20 21.56 -7.54
CA ARG A 508 -11.13 21.83 -8.66
C ARG A 508 -12.56 22.05 -8.16
N ILE A 509 -13.07 23.26 -8.31
CA ILE A 509 -14.51 23.53 -8.22
C ILE A 509 -15.15 22.85 -9.43
N ILE A 510 -15.89 21.76 -9.21
CA ILE A 510 -16.68 21.11 -10.26
C ILE A 510 -17.79 22.09 -10.65
N ALA A 511 -17.59 22.82 -11.75
CA ALA A 511 -18.60 23.70 -12.29
C ALA A 511 -19.80 22.85 -12.72
N ALA A 512 -20.95 23.04 -12.04
CA ALA A 512 -22.18 22.37 -12.40
C ALA A 512 -22.53 22.67 -13.86
N TRP A 513 -22.74 21.64 -14.68
CA TRP A 513 -23.17 21.80 -16.05
C TRP A 513 -24.51 22.53 -16.07
N GLN A 514 -24.50 23.73 -16.64
CA GLN A 514 -25.72 24.49 -16.89
C GLN A 514 -26.21 24.10 -18.28
N THR A 515 -27.30 23.34 -18.35
CA THR A 515 -27.94 23.10 -19.64
C THR A 515 -28.80 24.30 -19.98
N GLU A 516 -28.50 24.92 -21.12
CA GLU A 516 -29.26 26.04 -21.66
C GLU A 516 -30.48 25.47 -22.39
N ASN A 517 -31.67 25.63 -21.80
CA ASN A 517 -32.91 25.21 -22.43
C ASN A 517 -33.48 26.37 -23.25
N ARG A 518 -33.88 26.06 -24.49
CA ARG A 518 -34.58 26.97 -25.42
C ARG A 518 -35.97 26.44 -25.75
N LEU A 519 -36.93 27.33 -25.97
CA LEU A 519 -38.21 26.97 -26.56
C LEU A 519 -37.98 26.36 -27.95
N PRO A 520 -38.52 25.17 -28.26
CA PRO A 520 -38.40 24.57 -29.58
C PRO A 520 -39.01 25.46 -30.66
N ASN A 521 -38.38 25.52 -31.85
CA ASN A 521 -38.85 26.35 -32.98
C ASN A 521 -40.30 26.02 -33.40
N TRP A 522 -40.75 24.76 -33.24
CA TRP A 522 -42.12 24.37 -33.56
C TRP A 522 -43.16 24.98 -32.62
N ALA A 523 -42.80 25.23 -31.35
CA ALA A 523 -43.70 25.85 -30.39
C ALA A 523 -43.96 27.32 -30.75
N TRP A 524 -42.92 28.03 -31.21
CA TRP A 524 -43.06 29.37 -31.79
C TRP A 524 -43.93 29.35 -33.04
N LEU A 525 -43.72 28.39 -33.95
CA LEU A 525 -44.52 28.24 -35.16
C LEU A 525 -46.01 28.03 -34.84
N LEU A 526 -46.35 27.19 -33.86
CA LEU A 526 -47.74 27.01 -33.43
C LEU A 526 -48.35 28.29 -32.88
N LEU A 527 -47.60 29.05 -32.06
CA LEU A 527 -48.05 30.35 -31.54
C LEU A 527 -48.30 31.35 -32.68
N PHE A 528 -47.41 31.39 -33.69
CA PHE A 528 -47.60 32.22 -34.87
C PHE A 528 -48.84 31.83 -35.68
N VAL A 529 -49.00 30.54 -35.97
CA VAL A 529 -50.15 30.03 -36.72
C VAL A 529 -51.44 30.32 -35.96
N ALA A 530 -51.49 30.09 -34.65
CA ALA A 530 -52.66 30.40 -33.82
C ALA A 530 -53.03 31.89 -33.82
N CYS A 531 -52.04 32.78 -33.86
CA CYS A 531 -52.29 34.23 -33.93
C CYS A 531 -52.78 34.66 -35.32
N LEU A 532 -52.17 34.13 -36.38
CA LEU A 532 -52.57 34.42 -37.75
C LEU A 532 -53.96 33.86 -38.08
N THR A 533 -54.30 32.66 -37.60
CA THR A 533 -55.65 32.10 -37.73
C THR A 533 -56.66 32.94 -36.95
N SER A 534 -56.33 33.38 -35.73
CA SER A 534 -57.20 34.27 -34.96
C SER A 534 -57.44 35.62 -35.66
N LEU A 535 -56.40 36.22 -36.26
CA LEU A 535 -56.49 37.44 -37.06
C LEU A 535 -57.32 37.26 -38.35
N TRP A 536 -57.30 36.05 -38.94
CA TRP A 536 -58.07 35.73 -40.14
C TRP A 536 -59.53 35.38 -39.85
N VAL A 537 -59.81 34.77 -38.69
CA VAL A 537 -61.15 34.40 -38.24
C VAL A 537 -61.92 35.60 -37.70
N GLU A 538 -61.24 36.58 -37.08
CA GLU A 538 -61.83 37.83 -36.56
C GLU A 538 -62.84 38.51 -37.51
N PRO A 539 -62.54 38.76 -38.81
CA PRO A 539 -63.49 39.38 -39.71
C PRO A 539 -64.70 38.51 -40.07
N LYS A 540 -64.64 37.19 -39.84
CA LYS A 540 -65.67 36.22 -40.24
C LYS A 540 -66.65 35.86 -39.13
N LEU A 541 -66.29 36.06 -37.87
CA LEU A 541 -67.17 35.81 -36.72
C LEU A 541 -68.09 37.00 -36.38
N GLY A 542 -67.92 38.12 -37.08
CA GLY A 542 -68.75 39.30 -36.95
C GLY A 542 -69.50 39.62 -38.25
N SER A 543 -70.49 38.80 -38.58
CA SER A 543 -71.66 39.21 -39.38
C SER A 543 -72.83 39.45 -38.46
#